data_AF-A0A821DKR8-F1
#
_entry.id   AF-A0A821DKR8-F1
#
_cell.length_a   1.000
_cell.length_b   1.000
_cell.length_c   1.000
_cell.angle_alpha   90.00
_cell.angle_beta   90.00
_cell.angle_gamma   90.00
#
_symmetry.space_group_name_H-M   'P 1'
#
loop_
_entity.id
_entity.type
_entity.pdbx_description
1 polymer ?
#
loop_
_entity_poly.entity_id
_entity_poly.type
_entity_poly.pdbx_seq_one_letter_code
_entity_poly.pdbx_strand_id
1 'polypeptide(L)'
;LANTSPSSNSSCGQNAENKRRRNIKNGFESLRTLIPELCDQSNVKISKAQMLDFTANHIQRTIDLRDKMKTEVDSIQHENEQLQQKIAQYQSSLPVDGIPVIQPTRRSREASYALFHQYVAERTKKSWQFYPYSLILKRIFDTFQNTVTCDSPEEFTRSLNEWKTNSLNLAQLRQAASQAVIDMGRVTSIITSPERVPDECVRLAANDSQ
;
A
#
# COMPACT_ATOMS: atom_id res chain seq x y z
N LEU A 1 -22.88 -95.90 26.14
CA LEU A 1 -23.30 -94.48 26.08
C LEU A 1 -22.17 -93.62 26.63
N ALA A 2 -21.15 -93.33 25.81
CA ALA A 2 -20.09 -92.41 26.17
C ALA A 2 -20.53 -91.01 25.72
N ASN A 3 -20.90 -90.17 26.68
CA ASN A 3 -21.51 -88.87 26.45
C ASN A 3 -20.43 -87.85 26.10
N THR A 4 -20.38 -87.47 24.82
CA THR A 4 -19.57 -86.38 24.30
C THR A 4 -19.98 -85.07 24.97
N SER A 5 -19.07 -84.45 25.72
CA SER A 5 -19.26 -83.11 26.28
C SER A 5 -18.65 -82.05 25.37
N PRO A 6 -19.47 -81.14 24.80
CA PRO A 6 -18.99 -79.80 24.47
C PRO A 6 -20.04 -78.76 24.90
N SER A 7 -19.85 -78.09 26.05
CA SER A 7 -20.81 -77.05 26.48
C SER A 7 -20.19 -75.85 27.23
N SER A 8 -18.95 -75.94 27.70
CA SER A 8 -18.28 -74.83 28.41
C SER A 8 -17.54 -73.85 27.50
N ASN A 9 -17.01 -74.30 26.35
CA ASN A 9 -16.28 -73.43 25.41
C ASN A 9 -17.20 -72.53 24.57
N SER A 10 -18.46 -72.90 24.36
CA SER A 10 -19.43 -72.15 23.54
C SER A 10 -19.96 -70.89 24.25
N SER A 11 -20.21 -70.95 25.56
CA SER A 11 -20.73 -69.81 26.34
C SER A 11 -19.66 -68.73 26.56
N CYS A 12 -18.41 -69.13 26.79
CA CYS A 12 -17.27 -68.20 26.89
C CYS A 12 -17.01 -67.50 25.55
N GLY A 13 -17.04 -68.24 24.44
CA GLY A 13 -16.92 -67.69 23.10
C GLY A 13 -18.04 -66.70 22.74
N GLN A 14 -19.29 -67.01 23.11
CA GLN A 14 -20.44 -66.11 22.93
C GLN A 14 -20.30 -64.82 23.75
N ASN A 15 -19.83 -64.91 24.99
CA ASN A 15 -19.60 -63.72 25.84
C ASN A 15 -18.48 -62.82 25.27
N ALA A 16 -17.40 -63.42 24.77
CA ALA A 16 -16.32 -62.68 24.11
C ALA A 16 -16.81 -61.98 22.83
N GLU A 17 -17.61 -62.67 22.01
CA GLU A 17 -18.16 -62.10 20.77
C GLU A 17 -19.18 -60.99 21.05
N ASN A 18 -20.04 -61.14 22.06
CA ASN A 18 -20.99 -60.10 22.49
C ASN A 18 -20.25 -58.84 22.98
N LYS A 19 -19.15 -59.00 23.73
CA LYS A 19 -18.29 -57.87 24.13
C LYS A 19 -17.65 -57.17 22.93
N ARG A 20 -17.14 -57.94 21.95
CA ARG A 20 -16.59 -57.40 20.69
C ARG A 20 -17.63 -56.57 19.94
N ARG A 21 -18.85 -57.11 19.77
CA ARG A 21 -19.96 -56.42 19.09
C ARG A 21 -20.37 -55.13 19.79
N ARG A 22 -20.44 -55.14 21.13
CA ARG A 22 -20.75 -53.95 21.92
C ARG A 22 -19.69 -52.86 21.71
N ASN A 23 -18.41 -53.22 21.74
CA ASN A 23 -17.32 -52.26 21.51
C ASN A 23 -17.39 -51.64 20.10
N ILE A 24 -17.67 -52.45 19.07
CA ILE A 24 -17.85 -51.96 17.70
C ILE A 24 -19.05 -51.00 17.62
N LYS A 25 -20.18 -51.33 18.27
CA LYS A 25 -21.36 -50.46 18.32
C LYS A 25 -21.04 -49.11 18.95
N ASN A 26 -20.36 -49.12 20.09
CA ASN A 26 -19.91 -47.90 20.77
C ASN A 26 -18.99 -47.06 19.86
N GLY A 27 -18.10 -47.70 19.09
CA GLY A 27 -17.25 -47.02 18.12
C GLY A 27 -18.05 -46.29 17.02
N PHE A 28 -19.10 -46.92 16.48
CA PHE A 28 -20.00 -46.26 15.53
C PHE A 28 -20.81 -45.12 16.17
N GLU A 29 -21.23 -45.26 17.44
CA GLU A 29 -21.90 -44.17 18.17
C GLU A 29 -20.97 -42.98 18.36
N SER A 30 -19.71 -43.20 18.73
CA SER A 30 -18.69 -42.13 18.79
C SER A 30 -18.42 -41.50 17.43
N LEU A 31 -18.31 -42.31 16.37
CA LEU A 31 -18.10 -41.82 15.01
C LEU A 31 -19.20 -40.86 14.55
N ARG A 32 -20.45 -41.18 14.89
CA ARG A 32 -21.61 -40.33 14.59
C ARG A 32 -21.53 -38.95 15.25
N THR A 33 -20.94 -38.86 16.44
CA THR A 33 -20.77 -37.57 17.15
C THR A 33 -19.65 -36.70 16.60
N LEU A 34 -18.66 -37.28 15.90
CA LEU A 34 -17.51 -36.56 15.37
C LEU A 34 -17.76 -35.96 13.99
N ILE A 35 -18.79 -36.41 13.29
CA ILE A 35 -19.08 -36.00 11.92
C ILE A 35 -20.29 -35.06 11.95
N PRO A 36 -20.11 -33.76 11.68
CA PRO A 36 -21.17 -32.76 11.76
C PRO A 36 -22.41 -33.12 10.93
N GLU A 37 -22.17 -33.61 9.70
CA GLU A 37 -23.22 -34.03 8.75
C GLU A 37 -24.12 -35.16 9.31
N LEU A 38 -23.58 -36.00 10.20
CA LEU A 38 -24.32 -37.10 10.85
C LEU A 38 -24.96 -36.69 12.18
N CYS A 39 -24.40 -35.68 12.84
CA CYS A 39 -24.94 -35.11 14.08
C CYS A 39 -26.24 -34.35 13.81
N ASP A 40 -26.28 -33.56 12.73
CA ASP A 40 -27.47 -32.80 12.32
C ASP A 40 -28.62 -33.71 11.86
N GLN A 41 -28.30 -34.93 11.42
CA GLN A 41 -29.25 -35.96 11.02
C GLN A 41 -29.51 -37.01 12.11
N SER A 42 -29.42 -36.61 13.39
CA SER A 42 -29.50 -37.52 14.55
C SER A 42 -30.72 -38.46 14.54
N ASN A 43 -31.86 -38.00 14.02
CA ASN A 43 -33.12 -38.76 13.94
C ASN A 43 -33.23 -39.72 12.74
N VAL A 44 -32.28 -39.71 11.80
CA VAL A 44 -32.30 -40.55 10.60
C VAL A 44 -31.51 -41.84 10.84
N LYS A 45 -32.14 -43.00 10.58
CA LYS A 45 -31.48 -44.31 10.63
C LYS A 45 -30.51 -44.45 9.46
N ILE A 46 -29.22 -44.25 9.71
CA ILE A 46 -28.14 -44.37 8.72
C ILE A 46 -27.46 -45.73 8.88
N SER A 47 -27.17 -46.41 7.77
CA SER A 47 -26.49 -47.71 7.81
C SER A 47 -25.02 -47.56 8.22
N LYS A 48 -24.42 -48.65 8.73
CA LYS A 48 -22.99 -48.65 9.09
C LYS A 48 -22.08 -48.37 7.89
N ALA A 49 -22.43 -48.88 6.71
CA ALA A 49 -21.68 -48.63 5.47
C ALA A 49 -21.70 -47.14 5.11
N GLN A 50 -22.90 -46.53 5.10
CA GLN A 50 -23.03 -45.10 4.85
C GLN A 50 -22.29 -44.25 5.90
N MET A 51 -22.31 -44.65 7.18
CA MET A 51 -21.56 -43.95 8.22
C MET A 51 -20.05 -43.95 7.94
N LEU A 52 -19.49 -45.06 7.44
CA LEU A 52 -18.09 -45.13 7.02
C LEU A 52 -17.82 -44.26 5.79
N ASP A 53 -18.72 -44.24 4.80
CA ASP A 53 -18.58 -43.40 3.61
C ASP A 53 -18.58 -41.89 3.97
N PHE A 54 -19.53 -41.45 4.81
CA PHE A 54 -19.56 -40.08 5.33
C PHE A 54 -18.30 -39.74 6.12
N THR A 55 -17.77 -40.70 6.89
CA THR A 55 -16.50 -40.52 7.60
C THR A 55 -15.35 -40.29 6.65
N ALA A 56 -15.21 -41.14 5.61
CA ALA A 56 -14.13 -41.02 4.64
C ALA A 56 -14.18 -39.67 3.91
N ASN A 57 -15.38 -39.24 3.50
CA ASN A 57 -15.60 -37.94 2.88
C ASN A 57 -15.25 -36.78 3.83
N HIS A 58 -15.64 -36.86 5.10
CA HIS A 58 -15.33 -35.84 6.10
C HIS A 58 -13.82 -35.74 6.37
N ILE A 59 -13.12 -36.87 6.44
CA ILE A 59 -11.66 -36.91 6.57
C ILE A 59 -11.01 -36.24 5.35
N GLN A 60 -11.43 -36.59 4.13
CA GLN A 60 -10.87 -35.99 2.91
C GLN A 60 -11.10 -34.48 2.89
N ARG A 61 -12.32 -34.03 3.19
CA ARG A 61 -12.66 -32.60 3.26
C ARG A 61 -11.81 -31.86 4.29
N THR A 62 -11.55 -32.47 5.44
CA THR A 62 -10.74 -31.88 6.50
C THR A 62 -9.27 -31.78 6.09
N ILE A 63 -8.75 -32.78 5.37
CA ILE A 63 -7.39 -32.76 4.78
C ILE A 63 -7.29 -31.62 3.75
N ASP A 64 -8.25 -31.52 2.84
CA ASP A 64 -8.27 -30.48 1.80
C ASP A 64 -8.35 -29.07 2.42
N LEU A 65 -9.17 -28.89 3.45
CA LEU A 65 -9.28 -27.64 4.19
C LEU A 65 -7.97 -27.28 4.90
N ARG A 66 -7.32 -28.26 5.54
CA ARG A 66 -6.02 -28.06 6.18
C ARG A 66 -4.97 -27.63 5.16
N ASP A 67 -4.94 -28.26 3.98
CA ASP A 67 -3.96 -27.96 2.94
C ASP A 67 -4.19 -26.58 2.33
N LYS A 68 -5.47 -26.19 2.15
CA LYS A 68 -5.84 -24.84 1.74
C LYS A 68 -5.40 -23.80 2.78
N MET A 69 -5.71 -24.03 4.06
CA MET A 69 -5.30 -23.11 5.15
C MET A 69 -3.78 -23.00 5.24
N LYS A 70 -3.05 -24.10 5.06
CA LYS A 70 -1.58 -24.08 5.04
C LYS A 70 -1.05 -23.21 3.90
N THR A 71 -1.61 -23.36 2.70
CA THR A 71 -1.23 -22.54 1.54
C THR A 71 -1.51 -21.06 1.78
N GLU A 72 -2.65 -20.71 2.41
CA GLU A 72 -2.97 -19.33 2.78
C GLU A 72 -1.99 -18.77 3.81
N VAL A 73 -1.62 -19.55 4.83
CA VAL A 73 -0.60 -19.16 5.81
C VAL A 73 0.74 -18.90 5.15
N ASP A 74 1.20 -19.80 4.29
CA ASP A 74 2.48 -19.67 3.56
C ASP A 74 2.47 -18.41 2.67
N SER A 75 1.34 -18.11 2.01
CA SER A 75 1.17 -16.89 1.20
C SER A 75 1.25 -15.62 2.03
N ILE A 76 0.56 -15.57 3.17
CA ILE A 76 0.57 -14.40 4.06
C ILE A 76 1.96 -14.18 4.67
N GLN A 77 2.65 -15.26 5.04
CA GLN A 77 4.03 -15.17 5.52
C GLN A 77 4.95 -14.58 4.45
N HIS A 78 4.82 -15.04 3.20
CA HIS A 78 5.59 -14.50 2.09
C HIS A 78 5.30 -13.00 1.85
N GLU A 79 4.04 -12.58 1.90
CA GLU A 79 3.68 -11.16 1.78
C GLU A 79 4.29 -10.32 2.93
N ASN A 80 4.25 -10.85 4.15
CA ASN A 80 4.84 -10.19 5.31
C ASN A 80 6.36 -10.02 5.14
N GLU A 81 7.06 -11.04 4.68
CA GLU A 81 8.50 -10.96 4.37
C GLU A 81 8.80 -9.91 3.29
N GLN A 82 8.00 -9.86 2.22
CA GLN A 82 8.16 -8.84 1.18
C GLN A 82 7.93 -7.42 1.71
N LEU A 83 6.91 -7.23 2.55
CA LEU A 83 6.62 -5.95 3.17
C LEU A 83 7.74 -5.53 4.13
N GLN A 84 8.26 -6.45 4.94
CA GLN A 84 9.40 -6.21 5.82
C GLN A 84 10.65 -5.81 5.03
N GLN A 85 10.94 -6.47 3.90
CA GLN A 85 12.05 -6.10 3.02
C GLN A 85 11.87 -4.69 2.45
N LYS A 86 10.66 -4.33 2.00
CA LYS A 86 10.37 -2.96 1.52
C LYS A 86 10.54 -1.92 2.63
N ILE A 87 10.07 -2.22 3.84
CA ILE A 87 10.26 -1.33 5.00
C ILE A 87 11.74 -1.13 5.29
N ALA A 88 12.53 -2.20 5.32
CA ALA A 88 13.98 -2.12 5.55
C ALA A 88 14.69 -1.29 4.46
N GLN A 89 14.30 -1.48 3.18
CA GLN A 89 14.82 -0.66 2.08
C GLN A 89 14.50 0.82 2.28
N TYR A 90 13.24 1.16 2.58
CA TYR A 90 12.87 2.56 2.84
C TYR A 90 13.63 3.13 4.04
N GLN A 91 13.74 2.38 5.14
CA GLN A 91 14.51 2.80 6.31
C GLN A 91 15.99 3.04 6.00
N SER A 92 16.62 2.19 5.18
CA SER A 92 18.01 2.39 4.75
C SER A 92 18.22 3.61 3.85
N SER A 93 17.16 4.06 3.16
CA SER A 93 17.17 5.27 2.34
C SER A 93 16.93 6.55 3.14
N LEU A 94 16.52 6.44 4.41
CA LEU A 94 16.31 7.59 5.28
C LEU A 94 17.67 8.10 5.82
N PRO A 95 17.84 9.42 5.99
CA PRO A 95 19.01 9.99 6.64
C PRO A 95 19.13 9.52 8.10
N VAL A 96 20.37 9.29 8.57
CA VAL A 96 20.68 8.81 9.94
C VAL A 96 20.17 9.77 11.03
N ASP A 97 20.10 11.07 10.74
CA ASP A 97 19.64 12.11 11.68
C ASP A 97 18.11 12.30 11.68
N GLY A 98 17.36 11.47 10.94
CA GLY A 98 15.95 11.68 10.69
C GLY A 98 15.69 12.88 9.77
N ILE A 99 14.45 13.00 9.29
CA ILE A 99 14.00 14.21 8.60
C ILE A 99 13.44 15.13 9.69
N PRO A 100 13.94 16.37 9.87
CA PRO A 100 13.29 17.31 10.76
C PRO A 100 11.83 17.47 10.28
N VAL A 101 10.89 17.12 11.14
CA VAL A 101 9.42 17.16 10.90
C VAL A 101 8.94 18.60 10.67
N ILE A 102 9.82 19.59 10.85
CA ILE A 102 9.51 21.00 10.74
C ILE A 102 10.26 21.54 9.51
N GLN A 103 9.48 21.84 8.47
CA GLN A 103 9.86 22.44 7.18
C GLN A 103 10.40 21.48 6.10
N PRO A 104 10.05 21.70 4.82
CA PRO A 104 10.74 21.03 3.72
C PRO A 104 12.24 21.27 3.88
N THR A 105 12.99 20.18 4.06
CA THR A 105 14.45 20.26 4.23
C THR A 105 15.04 21.18 3.18
N ARG A 106 16.06 21.96 3.54
CA ARG A 106 16.76 22.86 2.60
C ARG A 106 17.09 22.18 1.26
N ARG A 107 17.42 20.88 1.28
CA ARG A 107 17.61 20.02 0.10
C ARG A 107 16.37 19.83 -0.76
N SER A 108 15.19 19.62 -0.16
CA SER A 108 13.91 19.53 -0.88
C SER A 108 13.59 20.85 -1.60
N ARG A 109 13.87 21.98 -0.94
CA ARG A 109 13.70 23.31 -1.53
C ARG A 109 14.66 23.51 -2.71
N GLU A 110 15.94 23.19 -2.53
CA GLU A 110 16.96 23.26 -3.59
C GLU A 110 16.59 22.39 -4.81
N ALA A 111 16.11 21.16 -4.60
CA ALA A 111 15.64 20.29 -5.68
C ALA A 111 14.42 20.87 -6.42
N SER A 112 13.50 21.51 -5.69
CA SER A 112 12.32 22.16 -6.27
C SER A 112 12.70 23.37 -7.14
N TYR A 113 13.70 24.15 -6.72
CA TYR A 113 14.26 25.23 -7.54
C TYR A 113 14.96 24.71 -8.79
N ALA A 114 15.72 23.62 -8.70
CA ALA A 114 16.37 23.02 -9.87
C ALA A 114 15.34 22.62 -10.95
N LEU A 115 14.23 22.00 -10.54
CA LEU A 115 13.12 21.66 -11.45
C LEU A 115 12.46 22.90 -12.06
N PHE A 116 12.25 23.94 -11.26
CA PHE A 116 11.71 25.21 -11.75
C PHE A 116 12.62 25.85 -12.80
N HIS A 117 13.92 25.95 -12.51
CA HIS A 117 14.88 26.56 -13.43
C HIS A 117 15.04 25.75 -14.73
N GLN A 118 15.07 24.41 -14.64
CA GLN A 118 15.04 23.56 -15.83
C GLN A 118 13.79 23.81 -16.69
N TYR A 119 12.62 23.88 -16.06
CA TYR A 119 11.37 24.18 -16.77
C TYR A 119 11.41 25.55 -17.47
N VAL A 120 11.94 26.58 -16.79
CA VAL A 120 12.10 27.92 -17.36
C VAL A 120 13.07 27.91 -18.53
N ALA A 121 14.20 27.20 -18.44
CA ALA A 121 15.18 27.06 -19.52
C ALA A 121 14.54 26.41 -20.76
N GLU A 122 13.82 25.29 -20.59
CA GLU A 122 13.17 24.58 -21.69
C GLU A 122 12.07 25.40 -22.36
N ARG A 123 11.25 26.10 -21.59
CA ARG A 123 10.18 26.95 -22.12
C ARG A 123 10.71 28.20 -22.80
N THR A 124 11.69 28.86 -22.19
CA THR A 124 12.30 30.08 -22.76
C THR A 124 13.05 29.77 -24.05
N LYS A 125 13.68 28.61 -24.16
CA LYS A 125 14.30 28.13 -25.41
C LYS A 125 13.30 27.96 -26.55
N LYS A 126 12.06 27.54 -26.24
CA LYS A 126 10.99 27.42 -27.25
C LYS A 126 10.36 28.77 -27.61
N SER A 127 10.22 29.65 -26.63
CA SER A 127 9.64 30.98 -26.78
C SER A 127 10.25 31.92 -25.75
N TRP A 128 11.05 32.87 -26.22
CA TRP A 128 11.74 33.82 -25.35
C TRP A 128 10.74 34.71 -24.59
N GLN A 129 9.54 34.94 -25.16
CA GLN A 129 8.47 35.69 -24.51
C GLN A 129 7.95 35.03 -23.22
N PHE A 130 8.35 33.78 -22.94
CA PHE A 130 8.07 33.13 -21.68
C PHE A 130 8.89 33.70 -20.51
N TYR A 131 10.09 34.22 -20.77
CA TYR A 131 11.02 34.68 -19.72
C TYR A 131 10.41 35.74 -18.78
N PRO A 132 9.70 36.79 -19.26
CA PRO A 132 8.97 37.72 -18.42
C PRO A 132 7.97 37.05 -17.46
N TYR A 133 7.24 36.06 -17.94
CA TYR A 133 6.30 35.29 -17.11
C TYR A 133 7.03 34.45 -16.07
N SER A 134 8.21 33.92 -16.41
CA SER A 134 9.03 33.16 -15.47
C SER A 134 9.47 34.01 -14.27
N LEU A 135 9.75 35.31 -14.45
CA LEU A 135 10.09 36.22 -13.35
C LEU A 135 8.92 36.45 -12.38
N ILE A 136 7.70 36.52 -12.92
CA ILE A 136 6.47 36.61 -12.12
C ILE A 136 6.25 35.29 -11.37
N LEU A 137 6.38 34.16 -12.09
CA LEU A 137 6.21 32.83 -11.51
C LEU A 137 7.25 32.54 -10.42
N LYS A 138 8.50 32.97 -10.59
CA LYS A 138 9.56 32.82 -9.57
C LYS A 138 9.14 33.44 -8.25
N ARG A 139 8.67 34.70 -8.27
CA ARG A 139 8.19 35.40 -7.06
C ARG A 139 7.03 34.68 -6.39
N ILE A 140 6.07 34.20 -7.19
CA ILE A 140 4.92 33.44 -6.70
C ILE A 140 5.40 32.11 -6.07
N PHE A 141 6.32 31.42 -6.74
CA PHE A 141 6.91 30.18 -6.28
C PHE A 141 7.68 30.35 -4.96
N ASP A 142 8.44 31.44 -4.81
CA ASP A 142 9.15 31.76 -3.58
C ASP A 142 8.17 31.93 -2.41
N THR A 143 7.05 32.64 -2.62
CA THR A 143 6.01 32.79 -1.58
C THR A 143 5.32 31.47 -1.27
N PHE A 144 5.07 30.63 -2.28
CA PHE A 144 4.47 29.31 -2.10
C PHE A 144 5.35 28.43 -1.21
N GLN A 145 6.65 28.34 -1.53
CA GLN A 145 7.62 27.53 -0.80
C GLN A 145 7.80 27.95 0.67
N ASN A 146 7.52 29.23 0.99
CA ASN A 146 7.67 29.76 2.35
C ASN A 146 6.36 29.73 3.16
N THR A 147 5.19 29.66 2.52
CA THR A 147 3.89 29.78 3.19
C THR A 147 3.11 28.46 3.22
N VAL A 148 3.22 27.63 2.18
CA VAL A 148 2.46 26.37 2.10
C VAL A 148 3.23 25.26 2.80
N THR A 149 2.55 24.60 3.74
CA THR A 149 3.10 23.49 4.52
C THR A 149 2.48 22.17 4.07
N CYS A 150 3.20 21.07 4.23
CA CYS A 150 2.75 19.72 3.84
C CYS A 150 2.64 18.79 5.04
N ASP A 151 2.42 19.34 6.23
CA ASP A 151 2.49 18.60 7.50
C ASP A 151 1.30 17.63 7.66
N SER A 152 0.13 18.02 7.17
CA SER A 152 -1.06 17.17 7.07
C SER A 152 -1.92 17.59 5.88
N PRO A 153 -2.84 16.74 5.39
CA PRO A 153 -3.76 17.11 4.31
C PRO A 153 -4.62 18.33 4.65
N GLU A 154 -5.03 18.45 5.91
CA GLU A 154 -5.82 19.57 6.41
C GLU A 154 -5.01 20.86 6.48
N GLU A 155 -3.77 20.78 7.01
CA GLU A 155 -2.87 21.94 7.13
C GLU A 155 -2.38 22.41 5.76
N PHE A 156 -2.13 21.49 4.83
CA PHE A 156 -1.86 21.81 3.44
C PHE A 156 -3.02 22.57 2.81
N THR A 157 -4.25 22.10 2.99
CA THR A 157 -5.44 22.76 2.42
C THR A 157 -5.65 24.14 3.03
N ARG A 158 -5.44 24.28 4.34
CA ARG A 158 -5.53 25.57 5.06
C ARG A 158 -4.47 26.55 4.56
N SER A 159 -3.19 26.18 4.67
CA SER A 159 -2.05 27.04 4.28
C SER A 159 -2.07 27.39 2.80
N LEU A 160 -2.52 26.47 1.92
CA LEU A 160 -2.69 26.74 0.50
C LEU A 160 -3.77 27.80 0.22
N ASN A 161 -4.92 27.71 0.89
CA ASN A 161 -6.01 28.67 0.71
C ASN A 161 -5.64 30.06 1.27
N GLU A 162 -4.93 30.09 2.39
CA GLU A 162 -4.38 31.33 2.96
C GLU A 162 -3.34 31.96 2.02
N TRP A 163 -2.38 31.17 1.54
CA TRP A 163 -1.39 31.63 0.57
C TRP A 163 -2.05 32.16 -0.70
N LYS A 164 -3.03 31.44 -1.25
CA LYS A 164 -3.77 31.89 -2.44
C LYS A 164 -4.43 33.25 -2.21
N THR A 165 -5.08 33.43 -1.08
CA THR A 165 -5.81 34.68 -0.77
C THR A 165 -4.84 35.84 -0.56
N ASN A 166 -3.72 35.58 0.13
CA ASN A 166 -2.76 36.63 0.53
C ASN A 166 -1.72 36.95 -0.55
N SER A 167 -1.30 35.97 -1.34
CA SER A 167 -0.18 36.07 -2.30
C SER A 167 -0.63 36.10 -3.76
N LEU A 168 -1.79 35.54 -4.10
CA LEU A 168 -2.33 35.53 -5.48
C LEU A 168 -3.46 36.52 -5.72
N ASN A 169 -3.66 37.50 -4.83
CA ASN A 169 -4.61 38.57 -5.11
C ASN A 169 -4.09 39.49 -6.23
N LEU A 170 -5.03 40.20 -6.86
CA LEU A 170 -4.75 41.03 -8.03
C LEU A 170 -3.74 42.16 -7.75
N ALA A 171 -3.70 42.68 -6.52
CA ALA A 171 -2.73 43.71 -6.14
C ALA A 171 -1.30 43.17 -6.15
N GLN A 172 -1.08 42.00 -5.53
CA GLN A 172 0.23 41.32 -5.53
C GLN A 172 0.67 40.92 -6.94
N LEU A 173 -0.24 40.40 -7.76
CA LEU A 173 0.07 40.04 -9.15
C LEU A 173 0.46 41.25 -10.00
N ARG A 174 -0.23 42.40 -9.85
CA ARG A 174 0.13 43.65 -10.54
C ARG A 174 1.51 44.15 -10.12
N GLN A 175 1.83 44.05 -8.82
CA GLN A 175 3.14 44.42 -8.30
C GLN A 175 4.23 43.49 -8.85
N ALA A 176 3.99 42.18 -8.87
CA ALA A 176 4.92 41.19 -9.41
C ALA A 176 5.16 41.41 -10.92
N ALA A 177 4.12 41.67 -11.69
CA ALA A 177 4.23 41.95 -13.13
C ALA A 177 5.02 43.25 -13.40
N SER A 178 4.73 44.32 -12.66
CA SER A 178 5.45 45.60 -12.79
C SER A 178 6.92 45.41 -12.49
N GLN A 179 7.24 44.70 -11.42
CA GLN A 179 8.62 44.45 -11.04
C GLN A 179 9.33 43.51 -12.02
N ALA A 180 8.64 42.51 -12.60
CA ALA A 180 9.21 41.66 -13.64
C ALA A 180 9.62 42.46 -14.89
N VAL A 181 8.84 43.47 -15.28
CA VAL A 181 9.20 44.37 -16.39
C VAL A 181 10.43 45.23 -16.04
N ILE A 182 10.50 45.73 -14.80
CA ILE A 182 11.68 46.48 -14.32
C ILE A 182 12.92 45.56 -14.32
N ASP A 183 12.78 44.35 -13.80
CA ASP A 183 13.87 43.37 -13.73
C ASP A 183 14.32 42.99 -15.15
N MET A 184 13.38 42.79 -16.08
CA MET A 184 13.68 42.58 -17.51
C MET A 184 14.48 43.75 -18.10
N GLY A 185 14.10 44.99 -17.79
CA GLY A 185 14.83 46.19 -18.21
C GLY A 185 16.24 46.31 -17.63
N ARG A 186 16.54 45.61 -16.52
CA ARG A 186 17.87 45.58 -15.89
C ARG A 186 18.75 44.45 -16.40
N VAL A 187 18.17 43.27 -16.64
CA VAL A 187 18.92 42.06 -17.02
C VAL A 187 19.07 41.89 -18.52
N THR A 188 18.25 42.59 -19.31
CA THR A 188 18.30 42.56 -20.78
C THR A 188 18.57 43.94 -21.35
N SER A 189 19.04 43.97 -22.58
CA SER A 189 19.26 45.17 -23.37
C SER A 189 17.97 45.68 -24.02
N ILE A 190 16.77 45.35 -23.50
CA ILE A 190 15.48 45.69 -24.13
C ILE A 190 15.29 47.18 -24.40
N ILE A 191 15.90 48.05 -23.59
CA ILE A 191 15.82 49.51 -23.74
C ILE A 191 16.79 50.03 -24.81
N THR A 192 17.89 49.33 -25.05
CA THR A 192 19.02 49.81 -25.89
C THR A 192 19.14 49.07 -27.22
N SER A 193 18.86 47.78 -27.24
CA SER A 193 19.00 46.86 -28.38
C SER A 193 17.95 45.73 -28.30
N PRO A 194 16.68 46.03 -28.66
CA PRO A 194 15.56 45.08 -28.55
C PRO A 194 15.77 43.78 -29.32
N GLU A 195 16.55 43.79 -30.39
CA GLU A 195 16.85 42.63 -31.23
C GLU A 195 17.66 41.54 -30.52
N ARG A 196 18.38 41.89 -29.44
CA ARG A 196 19.21 40.95 -28.67
C ARG A 196 18.46 40.26 -27.53
N VAL A 197 17.29 40.77 -27.16
CA VAL A 197 16.49 40.28 -26.03
C VAL A 197 16.15 38.79 -26.15
N PRO A 198 15.78 38.24 -27.34
CA PRO A 198 15.49 36.82 -27.45
C PRO A 198 16.65 35.92 -27.02
N ASP A 199 17.86 36.20 -27.51
CA ASP A 199 19.06 35.41 -27.19
C ASP A 199 19.52 35.62 -25.75
N GLU A 200 19.40 36.85 -25.24
CA GLU A 200 19.71 37.17 -23.84
C GLU A 200 18.79 36.43 -22.86
N CYS A 201 17.49 36.38 -23.13
CA CYS A 201 16.52 35.64 -22.31
C CYS A 201 16.83 34.13 -22.27
N VAL A 202 17.16 33.53 -23.43
CA VAL A 202 17.53 32.10 -23.49
C VAL A 202 18.81 31.83 -22.70
N ARG A 203 19.81 32.71 -22.82
CA ARG A 203 21.08 32.58 -22.07
C ARG A 203 20.87 32.74 -20.57
N LEU A 204 20.09 33.74 -20.14
CA LEU A 204 19.79 33.97 -18.73
C LEU A 204 19.02 32.79 -18.12
N ALA A 205 18.02 32.26 -18.83
CA ALA A 205 17.27 31.10 -18.38
C ALA A 205 18.14 29.83 -18.29
N ALA A 206 19.12 29.67 -19.18
CA ALA A 206 20.08 28.57 -19.13
C ALA A 206 21.06 28.70 -17.95
N ASN A 207 21.57 29.91 -17.70
CA ASN A 207 22.47 30.17 -16.56
C ASN A 207 21.78 29.91 -15.21
N ASP A 208 20.51 30.26 -15.09
CA ASP A 208 19.71 30.02 -13.89
C ASP A 208 19.48 28.51 -13.60
N SER A 209 19.70 27.64 -14.60
CA SER A 209 19.53 26.18 -14.49
C SER A 209 20.81 25.39 -14.16
N GLN A 210 21.97 26.06 -14.16
CA GLN A 210 23.27 25.47 -13.78
C GLN A 210 23.60 25.72 -12.31
#